data_AF-A0A0K9XV45-F1
#
_entry.id   AF-A0A0K9XV45-F1
#
_cell.length_a   1.000
_cell.length_b   1.000
_cell.length_c   1.000
_cell.angle_alpha   90.00
_cell.angle_beta   90.00
_cell.angle_gamma   90.00
#
_symmetry.space_group_name_H-M   'P 1'
#
loop_
_entity.id
_entity.type
_entity.pdbx_description
1 polymer ?
#
loop_
_entity_poly.entity_id
_entity_poly.type
_entity_poly.pdbx_seq_one_letter_code
_entity_poly.pdbx_strand_id
1 'polypeptide(L)'
;MSFAQKKETLSPKDQHAVEHFKIEYKKKNHKRFEGKITTKDNQIIFDDKITFFEKSDATTSSILQQGLIYPQLLTEYQMDKFLDETTDKTQLRFLKLQKDPKASFDVNNISVKISELPLLNINDKVKRFRVTTKNKNLPNSIIYFIELTNSKASKNMSFEEFLKDAKLTYLDQE
;
A
#
# COMPACT_ATOMS: atom_id res chain seq x y z
N MET A 1 -45.79 -11.65 -1.42
CA MET A 1 -44.82 -10.83 -0.67
C MET A 1 -43.57 -10.73 -1.51
N SER A 2 -43.25 -9.54 -2.04
CA SER A 2 -42.09 -9.31 -2.89
C SER A 2 -40.91 -8.87 -2.02
N PHE A 3 -39.83 -9.65 -2.03
CA PHE A 3 -38.57 -9.29 -1.37
C PHE A 3 -37.86 -8.25 -2.24
N ALA A 4 -38.07 -6.97 -1.93
CA ALA A 4 -37.23 -5.91 -2.46
C ALA A 4 -35.83 -6.03 -1.84
N GLN A 5 -34.89 -6.62 -2.57
CA GLN A 5 -33.47 -6.47 -2.27
C GLN A 5 -33.13 -4.98 -2.35
N LYS A 6 -32.87 -4.35 -1.20
CA LYS A 6 -32.26 -3.03 -1.15
C LYS A 6 -30.95 -3.11 -1.94
N LYS A 7 -30.87 -2.44 -3.09
CA LYS A 7 -29.59 -2.09 -3.70
C LYS A 7 -28.89 -1.16 -2.70
N GLU A 8 -27.98 -1.70 -1.89
CA GLU A 8 -27.04 -0.87 -1.15
C GLU A 8 -26.21 -0.11 -2.18
N THR A 9 -26.46 1.20 -2.27
CA THR A 9 -25.66 2.08 -3.11
C THR A 9 -24.26 2.14 -2.48
N LEU A 10 -23.25 1.65 -3.22
CA LEU A 10 -21.84 1.75 -2.83
C LEU A 10 -21.50 3.20 -2.46
N SER A 11 -20.68 3.40 -1.43
CA SER A 11 -20.20 4.74 -1.09
C SER A 11 -19.36 5.31 -2.24
N PRO A 12 -19.28 6.64 -2.44
CA PRO A 12 -18.47 7.22 -3.52
C PRO A 12 -17.00 6.77 -3.48
N LYS A 13 -16.45 6.57 -2.28
CA LYS A 13 -15.07 6.08 -2.09
C LYS A 13 -14.89 4.62 -2.50
N ASP A 14 -15.93 3.81 -2.37
CA ASP A 14 -15.89 2.41 -2.79
C ASP A 14 -16.11 2.31 -4.30
N GLN A 15 -16.97 3.16 -4.87
CA GLN A 15 -17.15 3.27 -6.32
C GLN A 15 -15.83 3.63 -7.03
N HIS A 16 -15.11 4.63 -6.50
CA HIS A 16 -13.81 5.01 -7.06
C HIS A 16 -12.79 3.87 -7.02
N ALA A 17 -12.71 3.15 -5.89
CA ALA A 17 -11.81 2.00 -5.79
C ALA A 17 -12.21 0.87 -6.76
N VAL A 18 -13.51 0.60 -6.93
CA VAL A 18 -14.01 -0.36 -7.93
C VAL A 18 -13.57 0.02 -9.34
N GLU A 19 -13.72 1.29 -9.72
CA GLU A 19 -13.35 1.80 -11.05
C GLU A 19 -11.84 1.72 -11.27
N HIS A 20 -11.04 2.16 -10.31
CA HIS A 20 -9.58 2.08 -10.36
C HIS A 20 -9.09 0.65 -10.64
N PHE A 21 -9.57 -0.33 -9.87
CA PHE A 21 -9.18 -1.74 -10.07
C PHE A 21 -9.73 -2.36 -11.37
N LYS A 22 -10.71 -1.74 -12.04
CA LYS A 22 -11.18 -2.18 -13.36
C LYS A 22 -10.33 -1.66 -14.51
N ILE A 23 -9.80 -0.44 -14.38
CA ILE A 23 -9.14 0.28 -15.47
C ILE A 23 -7.62 0.14 -15.37
N GLU A 24 -7.06 0.37 -14.19
CA GLU A 24 -5.60 0.52 -13.99
C GLU A 24 -4.90 -0.77 -13.57
N TYR A 25 -5.67 -1.78 -13.13
CA TYR A 25 -5.10 -2.98 -12.52
C TYR A 25 -4.18 -3.75 -13.47
N LYS A 26 -2.89 -3.77 -13.13
CA LYS A 26 -1.86 -4.60 -13.75
C LYS A 26 -1.04 -5.29 -12.66
N LYS A 27 -1.13 -6.63 -12.63
CA LYS A 27 -0.46 -7.43 -11.61
C LYS A 27 1.06 -7.32 -11.73
N LYS A 28 1.74 -6.96 -10.63
CA LYS A 28 3.20 -6.86 -10.53
C LYS A 28 3.65 -7.43 -9.20
N ASN A 29 4.67 -8.28 -9.20
CA ASN A 29 5.23 -8.81 -7.96
C ASN A 29 6.21 -7.80 -7.36
N HIS A 30 6.00 -7.44 -6.10
CA HIS A 30 6.94 -6.64 -5.32
C HIS A 30 7.64 -7.54 -4.29
N LYS A 31 8.91 -7.25 -4.02
CA LYS A 31 9.68 -7.99 -3.02
C LYS A 31 9.15 -7.68 -1.62
N ARG A 32 9.23 -8.67 -0.75
CA ARG A 32 9.07 -8.46 0.68
C ARG A 32 10.33 -7.76 1.20
N PHE A 33 10.20 -6.98 2.26
CA PHE A 33 11.35 -6.38 2.91
C PHE A 33 12.30 -7.46 3.44
N GLU A 34 13.58 -7.35 3.09
CA GLU A 34 14.64 -8.32 3.47
C GLU A 34 15.54 -7.79 4.60
N GLY A 35 15.41 -6.50 4.94
CA GLY A 35 16.19 -5.85 6.01
C GLY A 35 15.65 -6.13 7.42
N LYS A 36 16.18 -5.39 8.39
CA LYS A 36 15.81 -5.53 9.80
C LYS A 36 14.50 -4.78 10.09
N ILE A 37 13.50 -5.51 10.56
CA ILE A 37 12.25 -4.94 11.07
C ILE A 37 12.30 -4.93 12.60
N THR A 38 12.09 -3.77 13.22
CA THR A 38 11.87 -3.70 14.68
C THR A 38 10.60 -2.94 15.00
N THR A 39 9.81 -3.43 15.94
CA THR A 39 8.58 -2.77 16.40
C THR A 39 8.78 -2.22 17.81
N LYS A 40 8.41 -0.96 18.03
CA LYS A 40 8.45 -0.30 19.34
C LYS A 40 7.20 0.56 19.52
N ASP A 41 6.31 0.14 20.41
CA ASP A 41 5.00 0.76 20.64
C ASP A 41 4.18 1.00 19.37
N ASN A 42 4.11 2.24 18.90
CA ASN A 42 3.33 2.70 17.75
C ASN A 42 4.21 2.98 16.53
N GLN A 43 5.44 2.45 16.55
CA GLN A 43 6.43 2.62 15.51
C GLN A 43 6.96 1.27 15.04
N ILE A 44 7.21 1.19 13.74
CA ILE A 44 7.95 0.12 13.10
C ILE A 44 9.11 0.74 12.34
N ILE A 45 10.28 0.14 12.49
CA ILE A 45 11.54 0.61 11.91
C ILE A 45 11.99 -0.43 10.89
N PHE A 46 12.20 0.01 9.66
CA PHE A 46 12.72 -0.76 8.53
C PHE A 46 14.16 -0.29 8.25
N ASP A 47 15.13 -1.03 8.78
CA ASP A 47 16.55 -0.64 8.92
C ASP A 47 16.73 0.68 9.70
N ASP A 48 16.60 1.81 9.01
CA ASP A 48 16.76 3.17 9.52
C ASP A 48 15.50 4.04 9.30
N LYS A 49 14.48 3.54 8.58
CA LYS A 49 13.25 4.27 8.26
C LYS A 49 12.16 4.01 9.28
N ILE A 50 11.57 5.08 9.81
CA ILE A 50 10.53 5.03 10.84
C ILE A 50 9.16 5.19 10.21
N THR A 51 8.26 4.28 10.53
CA THR A 51 6.83 4.35 10.21
C THR A 51 6.00 4.31 11.47
N PHE A 52 5.07 5.23 11.61
CA PHE A 52 4.11 5.31 12.71
C PHE A 52 2.79 4.65 12.30
N PHE A 53 2.12 4.00 13.25
CA PHE A 53 0.78 3.42 13.05
C PHE A 53 -0.04 3.50 14.34
N GLU A 54 -1.35 3.33 14.26
CA GLU A 54 -2.20 3.26 15.45
C GLU A 54 -2.06 1.88 16.12
N LYS A 55 -1.68 1.82 17.40
CA LYS A 55 -1.44 0.57 18.12
C LYS A 55 -2.68 -0.35 18.17
N SER A 56 -3.88 0.22 18.12
CA SER A 56 -5.16 -0.51 18.07
C SER A 56 -5.48 -1.10 16.70
N ASP A 57 -4.78 -0.68 15.64
CA ASP A 57 -4.99 -1.18 14.28
C ASP A 57 -4.11 -2.43 14.02
N ALA A 58 -4.67 -3.59 14.36
CA ALA A 58 -4.02 -4.89 14.18
C ALA A 58 -3.74 -5.22 12.70
N THR A 59 -4.57 -4.72 11.78
CA THR A 59 -4.39 -4.97 10.34
C THR A 59 -3.16 -4.25 9.84
N THR A 60 -3.06 -2.96 10.15
CA THR A 60 -1.90 -2.13 9.76
C THR A 60 -0.61 -2.70 10.37
N SER A 61 -0.62 -2.99 11.68
CA SER A 61 0.57 -3.51 12.36
C SER A 61 1.04 -4.85 11.76
N SER A 62 0.11 -5.78 11.50
CA SER A 62 0.44 -7.11 10.96
C SER A 62 1.03 -7.03 9.55
N ILE A 63 0.46 -6.20 8.66
CA ILE A 63 0.96 -6.05 7.29
C ILE A 63 2.37 -5.44 7.28
N LEU A 64 2.61 -4.41 8.11
CA LEU A 64 3.91 -3.77 8.22
C LEU A 64 4.97 -4.72 8.82
N GLN A 65 4.63 -5.46 9.87
CA GLN A 65 5.53 -6.43 10.50
C GLN A 65 5.95 -7.57 9.56
N GLN A 66 5.08 -7.94 8.62
CA GLN A 66 5.39 -8.94 7.60
C GLN A 66 6.27 -8.40 6.47
N GLY A 67 6.59 -7.09 6.47
CA GLY A 67 7.43 -6.46 5.45
C GLY A 67 6.76 -6.40 4.07
N LEU A 68 5.43 -6.44 4.02
CA LEU A 68 4.67 -6.41 2.77
C LEU A 68 4.51 -4.98 2.22
N ILE A 69 4.50 -4.00 3.13
CA ILE A 69 4.55 -2.57 2.82
C ILE A 69 5.63 -1.97 3.71
N TYR A 70 6.51 -1.18 3.12
CA TYR A 70 7.63 -0.54 3.82
C TYR A 70 8.04 0.75 3.09
N PRO A 71 8.70 1.70 3.76
CA PRO A 71 8.97 3.03 3.19
C PRO A 71 9.81 3.00 1.92
N GLN A 72 10.85 2.17 1.87
CA GLN A 72 11.75 2.07 0.73
C GLN A 72 11.01 1.63 -0.55
N LEU A 73 10.02 0.74 -0.43
CA LEU A 73 9.15 0.36 -1.55
C LEU A 73 8.35 1.57 -2.07
N LEU A 74 7.83 2.40 -1.16
CA LEU A 74 7.07 3.58 -1.52
C LEU A 74 7.95 4.66 -2.16
N THR A 75 9.19 4.84 -1.69
CA THR A 75 10.21 5.70 -2.32
C THR A 75 10.49 5.27 -3.75
N GLU A 76 10.73 3.97 -3.97
CA GLU A 76 10.97 3.43 -5.30
C GLU A 76 9.77 3.63 -6.21
N TYR A 77 8.56 3.32 -5.71
CA TYR A 77 7.33 3.52 -6.47
C TYR A 77 7.13 5.00 -6.85
N GLN A 78 7.31 5.95 -5.93
CA GLN A 78 7.13 7.38 -6.21
C GLN A 78 8.15 7.89 -7.23
N MET A 79 9.40 7.42 -7.15
CA MET A 79 10.44 7.78 -8.11
C MET A 79 10.14 7.20 -9.49
N ASP A 80 9.76 5.93 -9.59
CA ASP A 80 9.40 5.27 -10.85
C ASP A 80 8.20 5.97 -11.50
N LYS A 81 7.15 6.24 -10.71
CA LYS A 81 5.97 7.00 -11.18
C LYS A 81 6.35 8.38 -11.70
N PHE A 82 7.20 9.11 -10.98
CA PHE A 82 7.69 10.40 -11.44
C PHE A 82 8.44 10.29 -12.78
N LEU A 83 9.31 9.30 -12.94
CA LEU A 83 10.07 9.10 -14.17
C LEU A 83 9.18 8.73 -15.36
N ASP A 84 8.11 7.96 -15.12
CA ASP A 84 7.17 7.52 -16.15
C ASP A 84 6.20 8.63 -16.58
N GLU A 85 5.75 9.46 -15.64
CA GLU A 85 4.71 10.46 -15.88
C GLU A 85 5.25 11.87 -16.18
N THR A 86 6.46 12.21 -15.73
CA THR A 86 7.00 13.56 -15.92
C THR A 86 7.38 13.81 -17.38
N THR A 87 6.80 14.85 -17.97
CA THR A 87 7.15 15.33 -19.31
C THR A 87 8.13 16.50 -19.27
N ASP A 88 8.42 17.03 -18.07
CA ASP A 88 9.30 18.17 -17.88
C ASP A 88 10.78 17.74 -17.97
N LYS A 89 11.38 18.04 -19.12
CA LYS A 89 12.80 17.76 -19.41
C LYS A 89 13.74 18.45 -18.42
N THR A 90 13.35 19.57 -17.83
CA THR A 90 14.15 20.32 -16.86
C THR A 90 14.22 19.56 -15.54
N GLN A 91 13.07 19.09 -15.04
CA GLN A 91 13.04 18.29 -13.81
C GLN A 91 13.78 16.97 -13.96
N LEU A 92 13.63 16.30 -15.12
CA LEU A 92 14.40 15.09 -15.43
C LEU A 92 15.92 15.34 -15.45
N ARG A 93 16.35 16.48 -16.00
CA ARG A 93 17.77 16.87 -15.98
C ARG A 93 18.26 17.13 -14.57
N PHE A 94 17.49 17.88 -13.77
CA PHE A 94 17.86 18.15 -12.37
C PHE A 94 17.95 16.86 -11.55
N LEU A 95 17.01 15.94 -11.71
CA LEU A 95 17.04 14.65 -11.02
C LEU A 95 18.30 13.85 -11.37
N LYS A 96 18.67 13.79 -12.67
CA LYS A 96 19.88 13.09 -13.14
C LYS A 96 21.20 13.71 -12.65
N LEU A 97 21.18 14.99 -12.25
CA LEU A 97 22.35 15.69 -11.72
C LEU A 97 22.54 15.45 -10.20
N GLN A 98 21.52 14.91 -9.51
CA GLN A 98 21.64 14.60 -8.08
C GLN A 98 22.56 13.39 -7.87
N LYS A 99 23.37 13.44 -6.81
CA LYS A 99 24.20 12.30 -6.40
C LYS A 99 23.36 11.10 -5.95
N ASP A 100 22.22 11.38 -5.32
CA ASP A 100 21.23 10.38 -4.92
C ASP A 100 19.83 10.88 -5.30
N PRO A 101 19.32 10.49 -6.48
CA PRO A 101 17.97 10.82 -6.92
C PRO A 101 16.87 10.34 -5.98
N LYS A 102 17.08 9.23 -5.26
CA LYS A 102 16.08 8.66 -4.35
C LYS A 102 15.83 9.54 -3.14
N ALA A 103 16.81 10.36 -2.74
CA ALA A 103 16.68 11.27 -1.61
C ALA A 103 15.52 12.27 -1.77
N SER A 104 15.21 12.67 -3.01
CA SER A 104 14.07 13.55 -3.31
C SER A 104 12.70 12.89 -3.08
N PHE A 105 12.67 11.56 -3.02
CA PHE A 105 11.48 10.73 -2.82
C PHE A 105 11.55 9.95 -1.49
N ASP A 106 12.46 10.34 -0.59
CA ASP A 106 12.68 9.59 0.65
C ASP A 106 11.40 9.56 1.50
N VAL A 107 10.84 8.37 1.64
CA VAL A 107 9.68 8.12 2.48
C VAL A 107 10.25 7.72 3.83
N ASN A 108 10.11 8.63 4.80
CA ASN A 108 10.52 8.41 6.17
C ASN A 108 9.64 9.22 7.12
N ASN A 109 9.57 8.80 8.38
CA ASN A 109 8.79 9.45 9.43
C ASN A 109 7.30 9.66 9.05
N ILE A 110 6.73 8.67 8.37
CA ILE A 110 5.33 8.71 7.91
C ILE A 110 4.41 7.98 8.88
N SER A 111 3.16 8.43 9.01
CA SER A 111 2.09 7.63 9.59
C SER A 111 1.36 6.84 8.52
N VAL A 112 1.08 5.57 8.77
CA VAL A 112 0.40 4.64 7.86
C VAL A 112 -0.89 4.14 8.49
N LYS A 113 -1.94 4.09 7.67
CA LYS A 113 -3.21 3.41 7.98
C LYS A 113 -3.63 2.55 6.81
N ILE A 114 -3.93 1.28 7.07
CA ILE A 114 -4.31 0.30 6.07
C ILE A 114 -5.74 -0.17 6.36
N SER A 115 -6.61 -0.06 5.36
CA SER A 115 -8.01 -0.45 5.48
C SER A 115 -8.36 -1.45 4.37
N GLU A 116 -8.91 -2.60 4.76
CA GLU A 116 -9.33 -3.64 3.81
C GLU A 116 -10.53 -3.15 2.97
N LEU A 117 -10.55 -3.54 1.70
CA LEU A 117 -11.61 -3.27 0.74
C LEU A 117 -12.31 -4.60 0.40
N PRO A 118 -13.09 -5.20 1.32
CA PRO A 118 -13.59 -6.57 1.19
C PRO A 118 -14.46 -6.79 -0.06
N LEU A 119 -15.16 -5.75 -0.50
CA LEU A 119 -16.01 -5.75 -1.70
C LEU A 119 -15.20 -5.98 -2.99
N LEU A 120 -13.89 -5.74 -2.97
CA LEU A 120 -12.99 -5.90 -4.11
C LEU A 120 -12.23 -7.23 -4.10
N ASN A 121 -12.38 -8.03 -3.04
CA ASN A 121 -11.73 -9.32 -2.92
C ASN A 121 -12.42 -10.33 -3.85
N ILE A 122 -11.71 -10.80 -4.87
CA ILE A 122 -12.27 -11.68 -5.90
C ILE A 122 -12.47 -13.11 -5.37
N ASN A 123 -11.63 -13.54 -4.42
CA ASN A 123 -11.67 -14.85 -3.77
C ASN A 123 -10.81 -14.84 -2.50
N ASP A 124 -10.76 -15.97 -1.78
CA ASP A 124 -9.99 -16.13 -0.52
C ASP A 124 -8.47 -15.94 -0.69
N LYS A 125 -7.95 -15.98 -1.92
CA LYS A 125 -6.52 -15.83 -2.23
C LYS A 125 -6.09 -14.38 -2.45
N VAL A 126 -7.04 -13.46 -2.56
CA VAL A 126 -6.77 -12.06 -2.90
C VAL A 126 -7.43 -11.15 -1.88
N LYS A 127 -6.63 -10.31 -1.24
CA LYS A 127 -7.11 -9.25 -0.36
C LYS A 127 -6.61 -7.90 -0.84
N ARG A 128 -7.52 -6.94 -0.98
CA ARG A 128 -7.22 -5.57 -1.45
C ARG A 128 -7.38 -4.57 -0.33
N PHE A 129 -6.54 -3.55 -0.32
CA PHE A 129 -6.50 -2.55 0.74
C PHE A 129 -6.30 -1.16 0.17
N ARG A 130 -6.78 -0.16 0.92
CA ARG A 130 -6.39 1.23 0.80
C ARG A 130 -5.32 1.51 1.86
N VAL A 131 -4.21 2.08 1.45
CA VAL A 131 -3.12 2.52 2.33
C VAL A 131 -3.05 4.04 2.30
N THR A 132 -3.32 4.69 3.42
CA THR A 132 -3.11 6.13 3.57
C THR A 132 -1.80 6.36 4.29
N THR A 133 -0.92 7.14 3.66
CA THR A 133 0.34 7.57 4.24
C THR A 133 0.32 9.07 4.44
N LYS A 134 0.89 9.56 5.54
CA LYS A 134 1.01 10.99 5.81
C LYS A 134 2.35 11.30 6.43
N ASN A 135 3.09 12.22 5.81
CA ASN A 135 4.30 12.77 6.42
C ASN A 135 3.88 13.91 7.36
N LYS A 136 4.41 13.96 8.60
CA LYS A 136 4.09 15.04 9.54
C LYS A 136 4.49 16.42 9.03
N ASN A 137 5.51 16.48 8.17
CA ASN A 137 6.06 17.71 7.63
C ASN A 137 5.37 18.17 6.34
N LEU A 138 4.53 17.33 5.73
CA LEU A 138 3.81 17.65 4.50
C LEU A 138 2.31 17.73 4.77
N PRO A 139 1.59 18.69 4.15
CA PRO A 139 0.17 18.88 4.40
C PRO A 139 -0.66 17.71 3.85
N ASN A 140 -0.22 17.11 2.74
CA ASN A 140 -1.00 16.16 1.98
C ASN A 140 -0.70 14.71 2.40
N SER A 141 -1.75 13.91 2.46
CA SER A 141 -1.64 12.46 2.57
C SER A 141 -1.57 11.87 1.17
N ILE A 142 -0.83 10.78 1.02
CA ILE A 142 -0.79 10.01 -0.22
C ILE A 142 -1.58 8.73 0.01
N ILE A 143 -2.48 8.40 -0.91
CA ILE A 143 -3.31 7.21 -0.84
C ILE A 143 -2.81 6.23 -1.90
N TYR A 144 -2.68 4.96 -1.51
CA TYR A 144 -2.34 3.86 -2.39
C TYR A 144 -3.42 2.79 -2.34
N PHE A 145 -3.63 2.13 -3.48
CA PHE A 145 -4.32 0.85 -3.55
C PHE A 145 -3.30 -0.28 -3.65
N ILE A 146 -3.49 -1.31 -2.84
CA ILE A 146 -2.62 -2.49 -2.85
C ILE A 146 -3.44 -3.77 -2.97
N GLU A 147 -2.80 -4.80 -3.53
CA GLU A 147 -3.32 -6.16 -3.55
C GLU A 147 -2.30 -7.12 -2.94
N LEU A 148 -2.74 -7.91 -1.97
CA LEU A 148 -2.00 -9.03 -1.44
C LEU A 148 -2.58 -10.32 -2.00
N THR A 149 -1.74 -11.15 -2.61
CA THR A 149 -2.10 -12.50 -3.07
C THR A 149 -1.39 -13.56 -2.21
N ASN A 150 -2.13 -14.54 -1.72
CA ASN A 150 -1.59 -15.78 -1.16
C ASN A 150 -2.16 -16.99 -1.91
N SER A 151 -1.33 -17.67 -2.71
CA SER A 151 -1.77 -18.80 -3.54
C SER A 151 -2.23 -20.03 -2.75
N LYS A 152 -1.78 -20.15 -1.49
CA LYS A 152 -2.10 -21.23 -0.54
C LYS A 152 -3.32 -20.91 0.33
N ALA A 153 -3.90 -19.72 0.21
CA ALA A 153 -5.03 -19.33 1.04
C ALA A 153 -6.25 -20.22 0.80
N SER A 154 -6.98 -20.46 1.90
CA SER A 154 -8.23 -21.18 1.94
C SER A 154 -9.24 -20.38 2.77
N LYS A 155 -10.54 -20.68 2.59
CA LYS A 155 -11.64 -19.97 3.23
C LYS A 155 -11.55 -19.87 4.76
N ASN A 156 -10.91 -20.84 5.42
CA ASN A 156 -10.80 -20.92 6.87
C ASN A 156 -9.44 -20.43 7.41
N MET A 157 -8.56 -19.92 6.53
CA MET A 157 -7.24 -19.41 6.92
C MET A 157 -7.39 -18.12 7.71
N SER A 158 -6.66 -18.01 8.82
CA SER A 158 -6.62 -16.76 9.59
C SER A 158 -5.91 -15.66 8.81
N PHE A 159 -6.16 -14.39 9.16
CA PHE A 159 -5.47 -13.27 8.51
C PHE A 159 -3.95 -13.32 8.72
N GLU A 160 -3.49 -13.69 9.90
CA GLU A 160 -2.05 -13.83 10.18
C GLU A 160 -1.39 -14.93 9.33
N GLU A 161 -2.04 -16.08 9.19
CA GLU A 161 -1.57 -17.15 8.29
C GLU A 161 -1.59 -16.72 6.83
N PHE A 162 -2.62 -15.97 6.42
CA PHE A 162 -2.69 -15.41 5.09
C PHE A 162 -1.46 -14.55 4.79
N LEU A 163 -1.06 -13.67 5.71
CA LEU A 163 0.06 -12.76 5.49
C LEU A 163 1.44 -13.44 5.42
N LYS A 164 1.63 -14.59 6.07
CA LYS A 164 2.92 -15.31 6.06
C LYS A 164 3.39 -15.68 4.65
N ASP A 165 2.47 -16.20 3.83
CA ASP A 165 2.74 -16.60 2.44
C ASP A 165 2.23 -15.55 1.42
N ALA A 166 1.72 -14.41 1.88
CA ALA A 166 1.25 -13.34 1.01
C ALA A 166 2.40 -12.67 0.25
N LYS A 167 2.08 -12.21 -0.95
CA LYS A 167 2.91 -11.37 -1.81
C LYS A 167 2.15 -10.11 -2.16
N LEU A 168 2.84 -8.97 -2.18
CA LEU A 168 2.30 -7.75 -2.75
C LEU A 168 2.29 -7.87 -4.27
N THR A 169 1.11 -7.92 -4.86
CA THR A 169 0.89 -8.17 -6.29
C THR A 169 0.31 -7.00 -7.07
N TYR A 170 0.01 -5.90 -6.38
CA TYR A 170 -0.39 -4.63 -6.98
C TYR A 170 -0.06 -3.51 -5.99
N LEU A 171 0.43 -2.40 -6.51
CA LEU A 171 0.64 -1.15 -5.80
C LEU A 171 0.42 -0.03 -6.81
N ASP A 172 -0.52 0.85 -6.52
CA ASP A 172 -0.71 2.06 -7.31
C ASP A 172 -1.17 3.23 -6.41
N GLN A 173 -0.79 4.44 -6.78
CA GLN A 173 -1.17 5.66 -6.06
C GLN A 173 -2.43 6.26 -6.68
N GLU A 174 -3.42 6.54 -5.82
CA GLU A 174 -4.66 7.28 -6.15
C GLU A 174 -4.37 8.72 -6.59
#